data_AF-A0A962T8W1-F1
#
_entry.id   AF-A0A962T8W1-F1
#
_cell.length_a   1.000
_cell.length_b   1.000
_cell.length_c   1.000
_cell.angle_alpha   90.00
_cell.angle_beta   90.00
_cell.angle_gamma   90.00
#
_symmetry.space_group_name_H-M   'P 1'
#
loop_
_entity.id
_entity.type
_entity.pdbx_description
1 polymer ?
#
loop_
_entity_poly.entity_id
_entity_poly.type
_entity_poly.pdbx_seq_one_letter_code
_entity_poly.pdbx_strand_id
1 'polypeptide(L)'
;MAHIVVLGAGTGGMPAAYELREELGSEHEITVVNEREYFQFVPSNPWVAVGWRDRASITFDIAPHLERKGINFVAKRCDKIDAANNTLQFADGETLGYDYLVIATGPRLAFEEVEGAGPEAGGTLSVCTVDHAETAYEKYRELLEEPGHVVIGAMPFASCFGPAYEFAFIMDADLRKRKMRDQVPMTFVTSEPYIGHLGLGGVGDSQGMLESEMRNHHIKWITNAKVTKVEPGKMHVEEYDNAGHRVKEHDIEFKFSMMLPAFKGVDAVMNVEGLCNPRGFVFVDEYQRSPAYKNIYSAGVCIAIPPVEATAVPTGAPKTGYMIES
;
A
#
# COMPACT_ATOMS: atom_id res chain seq x y z
N MET A 1 19.39 10.44 29.37
CA MET A 1 18.04 10.65 28.81
C MET A 1 18.21 10.85 27.32
N ALA A 2 17.60 9.99 26.52
CA ALA A 2 17.61 10.11 25.06
C ALA A 2 16.19 10.39 24.57
N HIS A 3 16.09 11.06 23.44
CA HIS A 3 14.84 11.33 22.73
C HIS A 3 14.70 10.44 21.50
N ILE A 4 13.69 9.59 21.50
CA ILE A 4 13.40 8.65 20.42
C ILE A 4 12.17 9.13 19.66
N VAL A 5 12.31 9.28 18.35
CA VAL A 5 11.20 9.65 17.47
C VAL A 5 10.80 8.46 16.60
N VAL A 6 9.51 8.13 16.62
CA VAL A 6 8.91 7.15 15.70
C VAL A 6 8.15 7.92 14.63
N LEU A 7 8.59 7.79 13.38
CA LEU A 7 8.00 8.49 12.23
C LEU A 7 7.05 7.55 11.47
N GLY A 8 5.75 7.82 11.63
CA GLY A 8 4.64 7.04 11.10
C GLY A 8 3.91 6.28 12.21
N ALA A 9 2.59 6.40 12.29
CA ALA A 9 1.73 5.71 13.26
C ALA A 9 0.83 4.68 12.58
N GLY A 10 1.42 3.85 11.71
CA GLY A 10 0.74 2.73 11.05
C GLY A 10 0.90 1.40 11.81
N THR A 11 0.72 0.29 11.11
CA THR A 11 0.86 -1.08 11.66
C THR A 11 2.20 -1.34 12.33
N GLY A 12 3.31 -0.79 11.81
CA GLY A 12 4.62 -0.94 12.45
C GLY A 12 4.90 0.11 13.54
N GLY A 13 4.56 1.37 13.27
CA GLY A 13 4.97 2.47 14.15
C GLY A 13 4.17 2.59 15.45
N MET A 14 2.88 2.22 15.45
CA MET A 14 2.08 2.22 16.68
C MET A 14 2.58 1.19 17.71
N PRO A 15 2.77 -0.11 17.37
CA PRO A 15 3.39 -1.08 18.28
C PRO A 15 4.79 -0.66 18.71
N ALA A 16 5.65 -0.22 17.77
CA ALA A 16 7.02 0.20 18.08
C ALA A 16 7.05 1.30 19.16
N ALA A 17 6.15 2.28 19.12
CA ALA A 17 6.09 3.32 20.13
C ALA A 17 5.73 2.78 21.52
N TYR A 18 4.79 1.84 21.61
CA TYR A 18 4.39 1.21 22.87
C TYR A 18 5.50 0.31 23.43
N GLU A 19 6.13 -0.50 22.58
CA GLU A 19 7.20 -1.41 22.96
C GLU A 19 8.44 -0.63 23.43
N LEU A 20 8.81 0.45 22.72
CA LEU A 20 9.88 1.34 23.17
C LEU A 20 9.58 1.95 24.54
N ARG A 21 8.32 2.34 24.79
CA ARG A 21 7.92 2.89 26.10
C ARG A 21 7.98 1.84 27.21
N GLU A 22 7.61 0.61 26.91
CA GLU A 22 7.68 -0.50 27.85
C GLU A 22 9.14 -0.84 28.20
N GLU A 23 10.00 -0.95 27.20
CA GLU A 23 11.40 -1.36 27.38
C GLU A 23 12.27 -0.26 28.01
N LEU A 24 12.09 1.00 27.61
CA LEU A 24 12.93 2.12 28.06
C LEU A 24 12.43 2.79 29.35
N GLY A 25 11.22 2.47 29.81
CA GLY A 25 10.59 3.12 30.96
C GLY A 25 10.38 4.62 30.76
N SER A 26 10.25 5.39 31.86
CA SER A 26 9.94 6.83 31.82
C SER A 26 11.18 7.75 31.77
N GLU A 27 12.39 7.20 31.79
CA GLU A 27 13.64 7.98 31.78
C GLU A 27 13.99 8.57 30.40
N HIS A 28 13.29 8.11 29.37
CA HIS A 28 13.49 8.49 27.97
C HIS A 28 12.25 9.17 27.41
N GLU A 29 12.46 10.13 26.50
CA GLU A 29 11.38 10.78 25.78
C GLU A 29 11.07 9.98 24.51
N ILE A 30 9.78 9.76 24.24
CA ILE A 30 9.31 9.08 23.02
C ILE A 30 8.27 9.97 22.38
N THR A 31 8.47 10.31 21.11
CA THR A 31 7.53 11.09 20.31
C THR A 31 7.15 10.32 19.05
N VAL A 32 5.86 10.15 18.82
CA VAL A 32 5.32 9.63 17.56
C VAL A 32 4.94 10.82 16.67
N VAL A 33 5.46 10.84 15.45
CA VAL A 33 5.10 11.82 14.42
C VAL A 33 4.28 11.11 13.36
N ASN A 34 3.08 11.61 13.04
CA ASN A 34 2.24 11.04 12.00
C ASN A 34 1.55 12.12 11.16
N GLU A 35 1.36 11.88 9.87
CA GLU A 35 0.73 12.88 8.99
C GLU A 35 -0.77 13.10 9.27
N ARG A 36 -1.41 12.14 9.95
CA ARG A 36 -2.84 12.19 10.32
C ARG A 36 -3.01 12.05 11.83
N GLU A 37 -4.14 12.51 12.36
CA GLU A 37 -4.48 12.40 13.78
C GLU A 37 -5.00 11.01 14.20
N TYR A 38 -5.35 10.17 13.21
CA TYR A 38 -5.98 8.88 13.43
C TYR A 38 -5.11 7.70 12.95
N PHE A 39 -5.27 6.57 13.62
CA PHE A 39 -4.81 5.26 13.16
C PHE A 39 -5.89 4.67 12.24
N GLN A 40 -5.48 3.92 11.21
CA GLN A 40 -6.39 3.13 10.40
C GLN A 40 -5.91 1.67 10.30
N PHE A 41 -6.84 0.74 10.42
CA PHE A 41 -6.56 -0.67 10.17
C PHE A 41 -6.63 -0.97 8.66
N VAL A 42 -5.51 -0.72 7.97
CA VAL A 42 -5.35 -0.83 6.51
C VAL A 42 -5.95 -2.09 5.89
N PRO A 43 -5.82 -3.31 6.48
CA PRO A 43 -6.39 -4.52 5.88
C PRO A 43 -7.91 -4.51 5.69
N SER A 44 -8.65 -3.62 6.37
CA SER A 44 -10.11 -3.50 6.21
C SER A 44 -10.56 -2.50 5.14
N ASN A 45 -9.64 -1.76 4.51
CA ASN A 45 -9.99 -0.77 3.48
C ASN A 45 -10.76 -1.38 2.27
N PRO A 46 -10.44 -2.59 1.75
CA PRO A 46 -11.25 -3.20 0.69
C PRO A 46 -12.73 -3.36 1.07
N TRP A 47 -13.03 -3.63 2.35
CA TRP A 47 -14.40 -3.83 2.84
C TRP A 47 -15.17 -2.51 2.93
N VAL A 48 -14.48 -1.39 3.20
CA VAL A 48 -15.07 -0.05 3.13
C VAL A 48 -15.49 0.26 1.69
N ALA A 49 -14.66 -0.10 0.71
CA ALA A 49 -14.90 0.17 -0.71
C ALA A 49 -16.11 -0.56 -1.33
N VAL A 50 -16.69 -1.54 -0.64
CA VAL A 50 -17.97 -2.20 -1.01
C VAL A 50 -19.09 -1.94 0.01
N GLY A 51 -18.86 -1.08 1.01
CA GLY A 51 -19.84 -0.73 2.03
C GLY A 51 -20.11 -1.80 3.08
N TRP A 52 -19.20 -2.75 3.26
CA TRP A 52 -19.29 -3.79 4.31
C TRP A 52 -18.75 -3.30 5.66
N ARG A 53 -17.95 -2.23 5.64
CA ARG A 53 -17.47 -1.50 6.81
C ARG A 53 -17.56 0.01 6.54
N ASP A 54 -17.52 0.79 7.61
CA ASP A 54 -17.36 2.24 7.55
C ASP A 54 -16.01 2.65 8.18
N ARG A 55 -15.60 3.91 7.96
CA ARG A 55 -14.37 4.47 8.54
C ARG A 55 -14.33 4.33 10.05
N ALA A 56 -15.43 4.65 10.73
CA ALA A 56 -15.49 4.63 12.19
C ALA A 56 -15.21 3.24 12.79
N SER A 57 -15.54 2.17 12.06
CA SER A 57 -15.25 0.78 12.47
C SER A 57 -13.78 0.36 12.33
N ILE A 58 -12.95 1.15 11.63
CA ILE A 58 -11.55 0.80 11.32
C ILE A 58 -10.53 1.88 11.68
N THR A 59 -10.98 3.02 12.23
CA THR A 59 -10.12 4.13 12.65
C THR A 59 -10.37 4.57 14.08
N PHE A 60 -9.35 5.11 14.73
CA PHE A 60 -9.48 5.79 16.03
C PHE A 60 -8.42 6.89 16.18
N ASP A 61 -8.69 7.88 17.05
CA ASP A 61 -7.76 8.99 17.32
C ASP A 61 -6.52 8.50 18.07
N ILE A 62 -5.32 8.88 17.61
CA ILE A 62 -4.07 8.35 18.16
C ILE A 62 -3.74 8.98 19.52
N ALA A 63 -3.85 10.30 19.62
CA ALA A 63 -3.31 11.08 20.74
C ALA A 63 -3.75 10.55 22.13
N PRO A 64 -5.05 10.31 22.40
CA PRO A 64 -5.48 9.86 23.72
C PRO A 64 -4.91 8.49 24.12
N HIS A 65 -4.53 7.66 23.16
CA HIS A 65 -4.00 6.33 23.40
C HIS A 65 -2.48 6.35 23.66
N LEU A 66 -1.74 7.24 23.02
CA LEU A 66 -0.30 7.42 23.26
C LEU A 66 -0.04 8.22 24.54
N GLU A 67 -0.77 9.31 24.76
CA GLU A 67 -0.59 10.20 25.91
C GLU A 67 -0.82 9.49 27.24
N ARG A 68 -1.81 8.58 27.30
CA ARG A 68 -2.06 7.74 28.50
C ARG A 68 -0.89 6.81 28.86
N LYS A 69 0.06 6.60 27.95
CA LYS A 69 1.30 5.85 28.17
C LYS A 69 2.52 6.77 28.29
N GLY A 70 2.33 8.09 28.38
CA GLY A 70 3.42 9.06 28.43
C GLY A 70 4.21 9.12 27.12
N ILE A 71 3.58 8.83 25.98
CA ILE A 71 4.19 8.96 24.66
C ILE A 71 3.67 10.24 24.03
N ASN A 72 4.57 11.13 23.59
CA ASN A 72 4.22 12.37 22.92
C ASN A 72 3.70 12.08 21.52
N PHE A 73 2.76 12.88 21.03
CA PHE A 73 2.22 12.74 19.69
C PHE A 73 2.24 14.07 18.93
N VAL A 74 2.71 14.03 17.68
CA VAL A 74 2.77 15.16 16.77
C VAL A 74 2.06 14.78 15.46
N ALA A 75 0.85 15.30 15.27
CA ALA A 75 0.08 15.14 14.05
C ALA A 75 0.54 16.13 12.97
N LYS A 76 1.74 15.91 12.42
CA LYS A 76 2.31 16.72 11.34
C LYS A 76 2.98 15.83 10.30
N ARG A 77 2.80 16.19 9.03
CA ARG A 77 3.58 15.60 7.93
C ARG A 77 5.05 16.06 8.06
N CYS A 78 5.96 15.09 8.04
CA CYS A 78 7.39 15.36 7.90
C CYS A 78 7.74 15.52 6.41
N ASP A 79 8.36 16.63 6.05
CA ASP A 79 8.75 16.93 4.66
C ASP A 79 10.23 16.65 4.41
N LYS A 80 11.08 16.73 5.44
CA LYS A 80 12.51 16.47 5.32
C LYS A 80 13.08 15.84 6.59
N ILE A 81 13.96 14.86 6.40
CA ILE A 81 14.82 14.32 7.43
C ILE A 81 16.24 14.85 7.19
N ASP A 82 16.76 15.66 8.12
CA ASP A 82 18.16 16.04 8.16
C ASP A 82 18.91 15.05 9.04
N ALA A 83 19.37 13.96 8.43
CA ALA A 83 20.06 12.87 9.12
C ALA A 83 21.46 13.26 9.62
N ALA A 84 22.07 14.33 9.08
CA ALA A 84 23.37 14.82 9.56
C ALA A 84 23.24 15.59 10.88
N ASN A 85 22.12 16.30 11.05
CA ASN A 85 21.83 17.11 12.23
C ASN A 85 20.76 16.50 13.14
N ASN A 86 20.38 15.24 12.91
CA ASN A 86 19.35 14.50 13.66
C ASN A 86 18.05 15.29 13.87
N THR A 87 17.51 15.85 12.79
CA THR A 87 16.33 16.73 12.86
C THR A 87 15.29 16.37 11.81
N LEU A 88 14.02 16.34 12.21
CA LEU A 88 12.87 16.32 11.30
C LEU A 88 12.41 17.75 11.02
N GLN A 89 12.02 18.04 9.79
CA GLN A 89 11.39 19.31 9.40
C GLN A 89 9.96 19.06 8.92
N PHE A 90 9.03 19.89 9.38
CA PHE A 90 7.61 19.82 9.06
C PHE A 90 7.21 20.87 8.01
N ALA A 91 6.01 20.74 7.47
CA ALA A 91 5.49 21.63 6.42
C ALA A 91 5.38 23.11 6.84
N ASP A 92 5.24 23.39 8.14
CA ASP A 92 5.20 24.74 8.70
C ASP A 92 6.60 25.33 9.00
N GLY A 93 7.66 24.59 8.70
CA GLY A 93 9.05 24.97 8.97
C GLY A 93 9.50 24.71 10.42
N GLU A 94 8.61 24.21 11.30
CA GLU A 94 9.02 23.73 12.61
C GLU A 94 9.93 22.51 12.48
N THR A 95 10.74 22.31 13.51
CA THR A 95 11.71 21.21 13.56
C THR A 95 11.60 20.42 14.84
N LEU A 96 11.90 19.12 14.77
CA LEU A 96 11.97 18.21 15.91
C LEU A 96 13.30 17.48 15.89
N GLY A 97 14.15 17.74 16.88
CA GLY A 97 15.39 16.98 17.09
C GLY A 97 15.10 15.56 17.56
N TYR A 98 16.07 14.66 17.39
CA TYR A 98 16.04 13.31 17.95
C TYR A 98 17.44 12.83 18.29
N ASP A 99 17.56 11.90 19.24
CA ASP A 99 18.78 11.11 19.41
C ASP A 99 18.71 9.83 18.55
N TYR A 100 17.53 9.20 18.50
CA TYR A 100 17.24 8.02 17.68
C TYR A 100 15.96 8.21 16.86
N LEU A 101 15.96 7.74 15.62
CA LEU A 101 14.81 7.78 14.71
C LEU A 101 14.41 6.37 14.27
N VAL A 102 13.14 6.03 14.44
CA VAL A 102 12.53 4.81 13.88
C VAL A 102 11.62 5.22 12.72
N ILE A 103 11.98 4.85 11.50
CA ILE A 103 11.19 5.12 10.30
C ILE A 103 10.20 3.98 10.07
N ALA A 104 8.91 4.28 10.20
CA ALA A 104 7.79 3.38 10.01
C ALA A 104 6.70 4.02 9.11
N THR A 105 7.13 4.78 8.10
CA THR A 105 6.28 5.64 7.26
C THR A 105 5.37 4.88 6.28
N GLY A 106 5.53 3.57 6.16
CA GLY A 106 4.83 2.79 5.15
C GLY A 106 5.20 3.20 3.71
N PRO A 107 4.33 2.93 2.72
CA PRO A 107 4.59 3.26 1.32
C PRO A 107 4.02 4.63 0.92
N ARG A 108 4.68 5.28 -0.04
CA ARG A 108 4.03 6.20 -0.97
C ARG A 108 3.38 5.41 -2.10
N LEU A 109 2.14 5.75 -2.43
CA LEU A 109 1.39 5.17 -3.55
C LEU A 109 1.87 5.84 -4.85
N ALA A 110 2.58 5.11 -5.68
CA ALA A 110 3.27 5.66 -6.85
C ALA A 110 2.37 5.61 -8.10
N PHE A 111 1.23 6.31 -8.04
CA PHE A 111 0.31 6.38 -9.17
C PHE A 111 0.97 6.99 -10.41
N GLU A 112 1.97 7.86 -10.23
CA GLU A 112 2.70 8.49 -11.33
C GLU A 112 3.53 7.54 -12.19
N GLU A 113 3.74 6.29 -11.77
CA GLU A 113 4.45 5.28 -12.59
C GLU A 113 3.61 4.79 -13.77
N VAL A 114 2.30 5.06 -13.78
CA VAL A 114 1.40 4.79 -14.90
C VAL A 114 0.64 6.07 -15.24
N GLU A 115 0.81 6.59 -16.45
CA GLU A 115 0.16 7.82 -16.88
C GLU A 115 -1.36 7.72 -16.73
N GLY A 116 -1.96 8.71 -16.05
CA GLY A 116 -3.41 8.79 -15.82
C GLY A 116 -3.95 7.84 -14.74
N ALA A 117 -3.12 7.00 -14.12
CA ALA A 117 -3.56 6.15 -13.02
C ALA A 117 -3.77 6.93 -11.72
N GLY A 118 -4.56 6.35 -10.83
CA GLY A 118 -4.81 6.86 -9.49
C GLY A 118 -6.06 7.73 -9.35
N PRO A 119 -6.62 7.83 -8.13
CA PRO A 119 -7.85 8.57 -7.89
C PRO A 119 -7.76 10.05 -8.27
N GLU A 120 -6.58 10.64 -8.09
CA GLU A 120 -6.34 12.07 -8.30
C GLU A 120 -6.34 12.44 -9.80
N ALA A 121 -5.83 11.54 -10.66
CA ALA A 121 -5.88 11.70 -12.11
C ALA A 121 -7.25 11.27 -12.71
N GLY A 122 -8.07 10.56 -11.92
CA GLY A 122 -9.39 10.09 -12.31
C GLY A 122 -9.39 8.83 -13.19
N GLY A 123 -8.25 8.19 -13.44
CA GLY A 123 -8.18 6.99 -14.27
C GLY A 123 -8.48 5.69 -13.52
N THR A 124 -8.02 5.54 -12.27
CA THR A 124 -8.29 4.32 -11.47
C THR A 124 -8.51 4.64 -10.01
N LEU A 125 -9.32 3.84 -9.33
CA LEU A 125 -9.51 3.92 -7.88
C LEU A 125 -8.44 3.11 -7.15
N SER A 126 -8.39 3.29 -5.83
CA SER A 126 -7.48 2.62 -4.91
C SER A 126 -8.23 2.24 -3.63
N VAL A 127 -7.77 1.19 -2.96
CA VAL A 127 -8.24 0.78 -1.62
C VAL A 127 -7.10 0.75 -0.60
N CYS A 128 -5.97 1.40 -0.90
CA CYS A 128 -4.79 1.36 -0.02
C CYS A 128 -4.95 2.25 1.23
N THR A 129 -5.80 3.27 1.16
CA THR A 129 -6.15 4.14 2.30
C THR A 129 -7.66 4.16 2.50
N VAL A 130 -8.12 4.45 3.71
CA VAL A 130 -9.55 4.60 3.98
C VAL A 130 -10.18 5.74 3.17
N ASP A 131 -9.43 6.83 2.94
CA ASP A 131 -9.88 7.96 2.11
C ASP A 131 -10.15 7.49 0.67
N HIS A 132 -9.20 6.76 0.07
CA HIS A 132 -9.39 6.18 -1.27
C HIS A 132 -10.50 5.13 -1.30
N ALA A 133 -10.65 4.32 -0.25
CA ALA A 133 -11.69 3.31 -0.17
C ALA A 133 -13.10 3.92 -0.10
N GLU A 134 -13.29 5.05 0.59
CA GLU A 134 -14.57 5.78 0.59
C GLU A 134 -14.89 6.33 -0.80
N THR A 135 -13.92 6.94 -1.50
CA THR A 135 -14.09 7.36 -2.90
C THR A 135 -14.44 6.17 -3.80
N ALA A 136 -13.78 5.02 -3.59
CA ALA A 136 -14.09 3.80 -4.33
C ALA A 136 -15.52 3.31 -4.05
N TYR A 137 -16.02 3.43 -2.82
CA TYR A 137 -17.38 3.08 -2.47
C TYR A 137 -18.41 4.01 -3.14
N GLU A 138 -18.13 5.31 -3.22
CA GLU A 138 -18.98 6.26 -3.97
C GLU A 138 -19.09 5.85 -5.44
N LYS A 139 -17.96 5.55 -6.09
CA LYS A 139 -17.94 5.05 -7.48
C LYS A 139 -18.58 3.69 -7.65
N TYR A 140 -18.47 2.81 -6.64
CA TYR A 140 -19.19 1.54 -6.66
C TYR A 140 -20.70 1.76 -6.61
N ARG A 141 -21.20 2.74 -5.84
CA ARG A 141 -22.63 3.10 -5.84
C ARG A 141 -23.10 3.63 -7.19
N GLU A 142 -22.29 4.44 -7.87
CA GLU A 142 -22.58 4.88 -9.25
C GLU A 142 -22.66 3.69 -10.22
N LEU A 143 -21.76 2.70 -10.10
CA LEU A 143 -21.81 1.46 -10.88
C LEU A 143 -23.09 0.64 -10.61
N LEU A 144 -23.61 0.66 -9.37
CA LEU A 144 -24.87 -0.01 -9.05
C LEU A 144 -26.08 0.67 -9.70
N GLU A 145 -26.01 1.97 -9.97
CA GLU A 145 -27.07 2.70 -10.68
C GLU A 145 -26.96 2.51 -12.20
N GLU A 146 -25.73 2.51 -12.72
CA GLU A 146 -25.42 2.31 -14.14
C GLU A 146 -24.37 1.20 -14.33
N PRO A 147 -24.79 -0.08 -14.36
CA PRO A 147 -23.89 -1.21 -14.51
C PRO A 147 -23.02 -1.13 -15.78
N GLY A 148 -21.79 -1.59 -15.66
CA GLY A 148 -20.83 -1.62 -16.75
C GLY A 148 -19.63 -2.51 -16.43
N HIS A 149 -18.66 -2.55 -17.35
CA HIS A 149 -17.47 -3.39 -17.17
C HIS A 149 -16.60 -2.87 -16.02
N VAL A 150 -16.19 -3.78 -15.14
CA VAL A 150 -15.24 -3.58 -14.05
C VAL A 150 -13.86 -4.12 -14.41
N VAL A 151 -12.82 -3.32 -14.16
CA VAL A 151 -11.43 -3.77 -14.17
C VAL A 151 -10.86 -3.69 -12.75
N ILE A 152 -10.32 -4.79 -12.24
CA ILE A 152 -9.67 -4.85 -10.92
C ILE A 152 -8.27 -5.44 -11.09
N GLY A 153 -7.30 -5.05 -10.29
CA GLY A 153 -5.97 -5.63 -10.49
C GLY A 153 -4.82 -4.97 -9.77
N ALA A 154 -3.62 -5.22 -10.27
CA ALA A 154 -2.37 -4.73 -9.72
C ALA A 154 -1.44 -4.24 -10.84
N MET A 155 -0.92 -3.01 -10.68
CA MET A 155 -0.06 -2.34 -11.64
C MET A 155 1.33 -3.01 -11.72
N PRO A 156 2.15 -2.68 -12.75
CA PRO A 156 3.59 -2.95 -12.71
C PRO A 156 4.21 -2.43 -11.41
N PHE A 157 5.22 -3.15 -10.91
CA PHE A 157 5.91 -2.90 -9.63
C PHE A 157 5.02 -2.94 -8.37
N ALA A 158 3.74 -3.34 -8.48
CA ALA A 158 2.94 -3.65 -7.32
C ALA A 158 3.61 -4.76 -6.49
N SER A 159 3.42 -4.67 -5.18
CA SER A 159 3.90 -5.69 -4.21
C SER A 159 2.80 -6.21 -3.30
N CYS A 160 1.59 -5.67 -3.40
CA CYS A 160 0.45 -6.01 -2.55
C CYS A 160 -0.68 -6.56 -3.41
N PHE A 161 -0.60 -7.85 -3.77
CA PHE A 161 -1.53 -8.48 -4.71
C PHE A 161 -2.79 -9.04 -4.04
N GLY A 162 -2.68 -9.54 -2.81
CA GLY A 162 -3.80 -10.14 -2.07
C GLY A 162 -5.07 -9.28 -2.05
N PRO A 163 -4.98 -7.98 -1.70
CA PRO A 163 -6.14 -7.09 -1.70
C PRO A 163 -6.79 -6.88 -3.08
N ALA A 164 -6.07 -7.07 -4.18
CA ALA A 164 -6.66 -7.02 -5.52
C ALA A 164 -7.62 -8.19 -5.72
N TYR A 165 -7.18 -9.41 -5.39
CA TYR A 165 -8.02 -10.60 -5.44
C TYR A 165 -9.19 -10.50 -4.45
N GLU A 166 -8.91 -10.10 -3.21
CA GLU A 166 -9.93 -9.89 -2.19
C GLU A 166 -11.02 -8.93 -2.70
N PHE A 167 -10.63 -7.77 -3.21
CA PHE A 167 -11.58 -6.77 -3.71
C PHE A 167 -12.42 -7.29 -4.88
N ALA A 168 -11.81 -8.03 -5.81
CA ALA A 168 -12.54 -8.68 -6.90
C ALA A 168 -13.61 -9.66 -6.39
N PHE A 169 -13.28 -10.50 -5.41
CA PHE A 169 -14.21 -11.47 -4.86
C PHE A 169 -15.30 -10.85 -3.98
N ILE A 170 -14.97 -9.86 -3.13
CA ILE A 170 -16.00 -9.22 -2.29
C ILE A 170 -16.94 -8.34 -3.11
N MET A 171 -16.47 -7.71 -4.20
CA MET A 171 -17.34 -7.01 -5.14
C MET A 171 -18.27 -7.99 -5.86
N ASP A 172 -17.75 -9.11 -6.39
CA ASP A 172 -18.58 -10.15 -7.01
C ASP A 172 -19.64 -10.67 -6.02
N ALA A 173 -19.24 -10.94 -4.77
CA ALA A 173 -20.15 -11.40 -3.73
C ALA A 173 -21.26 -10.39 -3.42
N ASP A 174 -20.93 -9.10 -3.31
CA ASP A 174 -21.91 -8.04 -3.07
C ASP A 174 -22.87 -7.86 -4.27
N LEU A 175 -22.34 -7.87 -5.50
CA LEU A 175 -23.14 -7.82 -6.73
C LEU A 175 -24.09 -9.02 -6.86
N ARG A 176 -23.64 -10.23 -6.48
CA ARG A 176 -24.50 -11.42 -6.46
C ARG A 176 -25.61 -11.31 -5.41
N LYS A 177 -25.28 -10.83 -4.22
CA LYS A 177 -26.26 -10.56 -3.16
C LYS A 177 -27.34 -9.58 -3.62
N ARG A 178 -26.96 -8.59 -4.43
CA ARG A 178 -27.86 -7.62 -5.07
C ARG A 178 -28.56 -8.14 -6.33
N LYS A 179 -28.19 -9.33 -6.82
CA LYS A 179 -28.68 -9.92 -8.09
C LYS A 179 -28.39 -9.05 -9.31
N MET A 180 -27.20 -8.43 -9.33
CA MET A 180 -26.74 -7.53 -10.41
C MET A 180 -25.47 -8.04 -11.12
N ARG A 181 -24.89 -9.14 -10.65
CA ARG A 181 -23.59 -9.65 -11.14
C ARG A 181 -23.58 -9.96 -12.65
N ASP A 182 -24.73 -10.36 -13.21
CA ASP A 182 -24.91 -10.63 -14.64
C ASP A 182 -24.80 -9.38 -15.52
N GLN A 183 -25.02 -8.18 -14.95
CA GLN A 183 -24.93 -6.89 -15.65
C GLN A 183 -23.54 -6.25 -15.56
N VAL A 184 -22.62 -6.85 -14.79
CA VAL A 184 -21.28 -6.31 -14.52
C VAL A 184 -20.22 -7.31 -14.98
N PRO A 185 -19.75 -7.24 -16.24
CA PRO A 185 -18.57 -7.98 -16.66
C PRO A 185 -17.36 -7.60 -15.79
N MET A 186 -16.51 -8.55 -15.46
CA MET A 186 -15.32 -8.31 -14.63
C MET A 186 -14.06 -8.83 -15.32
N THR A 187 -12.98 -8.06 -15.28
CA THR A 187 -11.66 -8.47 -15.75
C THR A 187 -10.60 -8.13 -14.71
N PHE A 188 -9.74 -9.09 -14.44
CA PHE A 188 -8.62 -8.97 -13.52
C PHE A 188 -7.33 -8.73 -14.31
N VAL A 189 -6.63 -7.62 -14.06
CA VAL A 189 -5.39 -7.27 -14.79
C VAL A 189 -4.24 -7.25 -13.80
N THR A 190 -3.23 -8.10 -13.98
CA THR A 190 -2.13 -8.20 -13.02
C THR A 190 -0.77 -8.29 -13.68
N SER A 191 0.20 -7.62 -13.07
CA SER A 191 1.62 -7.73 -13.40
C SER A 191 2.22 -9.09 -13.01
N GLU A 192 1.51 -9.91 -12.23
CA GLU A 192 1.93 -11.27 -11.90
C GLU A 192 2.11 -12.14 -13.16
N PRO A 193 3.11 -13.04 -13.19
CA PRO A 193 3.31 -13.95 -14.32
C PRO A 193 2.19 -14.98 -14.48
N TYR A 194 1.52 -15.32 -13.39
CA TYR A 194 0.34 -16.18 -13.34
C TYR A 194 -0.53 -15.80 -12.14
N ILE A 195 -1.79 -16.20 -12.15
CA ILE A 195 -2.74 -15.91 -11.06
C ILE A 195 -2.26 -16.57 -9.76
N GLY A 196 -2.23 -15.81 -8.66
CA GLY A 196 -1.82 -16.33 -7.36
C GLY A 196 -0.31 -16.47 -7.18
N HIS A 197 0.50 -15.81 -8.01
CA HIS A 197 1.93 -15.65 -7.77
C HIS A 197 2.22 -14.83 -6.50
N LEU A 198 1.38 -13.82 -6.22
CA LEU A 198 1.37 -12.97 -5.03
C LEU A 198 2.67 -12.21 -4.74
N GLY A 199 3.58 -12.14 -5.71
CA GLY A 199 4.92 -11.56 -5.53
C GLY A 199 5.90 -12.47 -4.77
N LEU A 200 5.53 -13.74 -4.60
CA LEU A 200 6.23 -14.70 -3.73
C LEU A 200 6.63 -16.01 -4.45
N GLY A 201 6.45 -16.12 -5.76
CA GLY A 201 6.59 -17.41 -6.47
C GLY A 201 5.42 -18.38 -6.20
N GLY A 202 4.29 -17.88 -5.70
CA GLY A 202 3.15 -18.69 -5.23
C GLY A 202 3.34 -19.26 -3.82
N VAL A 203 2.22 -19.55 -3.14
CA VAL A 203 2.22 -20.11 -1.78
C VAL A 203 1.21 -21.25 -1.71
N GLY A 204 1.71 -22.48 -1.51
CA GLY A 204 0.87 -23.67 -1.61
C GLY A 204 0.25 -23.82 -3.01
N ASP A 205 -1.05 -24.12 -3.09
CA ASP A 205 -1.80 -24.16 -4.35
C ASP A 205 -2.55 -22.84 -4.62
N SER A 206 -1.91 -21.70 -4.33
CA SER A 206 -2.52 -20.38 -4.57
C SER A 206 -2.96 -20.21 -6.02
N GLN A 207 -2.20 -20.74 -6.98
CA GLN A 207 -2.54 -20.68 -8.40
C GLN A 207 -3.81 -21.49 -8.73
N GLY A 208 -3.83 -22.79 -8.45
CA GLY A 208 -4.96 -23.65 -8.78
C GLY A 208 -6.25 -23.18 -8.10
N MET A 209 -6.15 -22.81 -6.83
CA MET A 209 -7.26 -22.28 -6.04
C MET A 209 -7.82 -20.98 -6.64
N LEU A 210 -6.98 -19.95 -6.82
CA LEU A 210 -7.46 -18.64 -7.29
C LEU A 210 -7.97 -18.70 -8.73
N GLU A 211 -7.30 -19.41 -9.62
CA GLU A 211 -7.81 -19.60 -10.98
C GLU A 211 -9.15 -20.34 -11.01
N SER A 212 -9.32 -21.37 -10.16
CA SER A 212 -10.57 -22.10 -10.04
C SER A 212 -11.71 -21.17 -9.61
N GLU A 213 -11.50 -20.37 -8.57
CA GLU A 213 -12.49 -19.42 -8.10
C GLU A 213 -12.76 -18.32 -9.13
N MET A 214 -11.76 -17.77 -9.80
CA MET A 214 -11.99 -16.77 -10.86
C MET A 214 -12.86 -17.33 -12.00
N ARG A 215 -12.68 -18.60 -12.38
CA ARG A 215 -13.55 -19.27 -13.36
C ARG A 215 -14.98 -19.46 -12.82
N ASN A 216 -15.15 -19.96 -11.59
CA ASN A 216 -16.46 -20.11 -10.95
C ASN A 216 -17.22 -18.77 -10.82
N HIS A 217 -16.46 -17.70 -10.66
CA HIS A 217 -16.98 -16.34 -10.56
C HIS A 217 -17.08 -15.59 -11.90
N HIS A 218 -16.76 -16.24 -13.02
CA HIS A 218 -16.75 -15.66 -14.38
C HIS A 218 -15.95 -14.34 -14.45
N ILE A 219 -14.82 -14.29 -13.75
CA ILE A 219 -13.86 -13.19 -13.81
C ILE A 219 -12.82 -13.59 -14.85
N LYS A 220 -12.71 -12.83 -15.93
CA LYS A 220 -11.64 -13.01 -16.92
C LYS A 220 -10.34 -12.40 -16.38
N TRP A 221 -9.18 -12.79 -16.89
CA TRP A 221 -7.92 -12.18 -16.46
C TRP A 221 -6.88 -12.03 -17.56
N ILE A 222 -5.92 -11.13 -17.30
CA ILE A 222 -4.71 -10.91 -18.08
C ILE A 222 -3.55 -10.87 -17.09
N THR A 223 -2.62 -11.82 -17.21
CA THR A 223 -1.36 -11.89 -16.47
C THR A 223 -0.21 -11.40 -17.33
N ASN A 224 0.99 -11.24 -16.76
CA ASN A 224 2.11 -10.55 -17.41
C ASN A 224 1.65 -9.20 -18.03
N ALA A 225 0.73 -8.53 -17.34
CA ALA A 225 0.06 -7.37 -17.85
C ALA A 225 0.79 -6.11 -17.38
N LYS A 226 1.32 -5.36 -18.34
CA LYS A 226 1.88 -4.04 -18.12
C LYS A 226 0.88 -2.98 -18.55
N VAL A 227 0.19 -2.39 -17.57
CA VAL A 227 -0.62 -1.20 -17.83
C VAL A 227 0.32 -0.04 -18.17
N THR A 228 0.17 0.53 -19.36
CA THR A 228 1.05 1.60 -19.86
C THR A 228 0.45 2.98 -19.64
N LYS A 229 -0.89 3.09 -19.74
CA LYS A 229 -1.64 4.33 -19.59
C LYS A 229 -3.09 4.03 -19.21
N VAL A 230 -3.71 4.94 -18.48
CA VAL A 230 -5.14 4.95 -18.22
C VAL A 230 -5.73 6.28 -18.67
N GLU A 231 -6.83 6.21 -19.41
CA GLU A 231 -7.68 7.33 -19.81
C GLU A 231 -9.03 7.21 -19.10
N PRO A 232 -9.85 8.27 -19.04
CA PRO A 232 -11.19 8.18 -18.47
C PRO A 232 -12.01 7.07 -19.14
N GLY A 233 -12.28 5.99 -18.40
CA GLY A 233 -13.04 4.83 -18.87
C GLY A 233 -12.29 3.84 -19.76
N LYS A 234 -10.96 3.97 -19.94
CA LYS A 234 -10.18 3.08 -20.81
C LYS A 234 -8.79 2.80 -20.27
N MET A 235 -8.38 1.52 -20.29
CA MET A 235 -7.05 1.07 -19.85
C MET A 235 -6.26 0.47 -21.00
N HIS A 236 -5.02 0.93 -21.20
CA HIS A 236 -4.08 0.40 -22.18
C HIS A 236 -3.12 -0.59 -21.53
N VAL A 237 -3.10 -1.83 -22.03
CA VAL A 237 -2.34 -2.93 -21.43
C VAL A 237 -1.50 -3.63 -22.49
N GLU A 238 -0.21 -3.79 -22.21
CA GLU A 238 0.68 -4.68 -22.96
C GLU A 238 0.81 -6.00 -22.21
N GLU A 239 0.54 -7.12 -22.87
CA GLU A 239 0.74 -8.47 -22.34
C GLU A 239 2.08 -9.02 -22.84
N TYR A 240 2.82 -9.68 -21.93
CA TYR A 240 4.13 -10.24 -22.20
C TYR A 240 4.14 -11.76 -22.02
N ASP A 241 5.03 -12.45 -22.74
CA ASP A 241 5.40 -13.82 -22.40
C ASP A 241 6.39 -13.86 -21.22
N ASN A 242 6.67 -15.06 -20.71
CA ASN A 242 7.62 -15.25 -19.60
C ASN A 242 9.07 -14.90 -19.97
N ALA A 243 9.39 -14.78 -21.26
CA ALA A 243 10.70 -14.34 -21.75
C ALA A 243 10.80 -12.81 -21.86
N GLY A 244 9.72 -12.08 -21.57
CA GLY A 244 9.69 -10.62 -21.64
C GLY A 244 9.43 -10.08 -23.05
N HIS A 245 8.96 -10.89 -23.99
CA HIS A 245 8.51 -10.40 -25.28
C HIS A 245 7.04 -9.99 -25.20
N ARG A 246 6.72 -8.82 -25.74
CA ARG A 246 5.34 -8.36 -25.87
C ARG A 246 4.59 -9.27 -26.86
N VAL A 247 3.50 -9.88 -26.40
CA VAL A 247 2.68 -10.82 -27.20
C VAL A 247 1.37 -10.20 -27.68
N LYS A 248 0.82 -9.25 -26.93
CA LYS A 248 -0.48 -8.66 -27.26
C LYS A 248 -0.65 -7.27 -26.65
N GLU A 249 -1.46 -6.44 -27.30
CA GLU A 249 -1.95 -5.17 -26.75
C GLU A 249 -3.47 -5.29 -26.53
N HIS A 250 -3.94 -4.70 -25.43
CA HIS A 250 -5.35 -4.65 -25.07
C HIS A 250 -5.77 -3.23 -24.75
N ASP A 251 -6.89 -2.82 -25.32
CA ASP A 251 -7.64 -1.63 -24.97
C ASP A 251 -8.90 -2.08 -24.23
N ILE A 252 -8.96 -1.82 -22.92
CA ILE A 252 -10.03 -2.31 -22.05
C ILE A 252 -10.88 -1.13 -21.60
N GLU A 253 -12.08 -1.02 -22.16
CA GLU A 253 -13.08 -0.05 -21.70
C GLU A 253 -13.64 -0.49 -20.34
N PHE A 254 -13.85 0.44 -19.42
CA PHE A 254 -14.40 0.17 -18.09
C PHE A 254 -15.32 1.31 -17.61
N LYS A 255 -16.32 0.95 -16.81
CA LYS A 255 -17.15 1.87 -16.04
C LYS A 255 -16.57 2.10 -14.64
N PHE A 256 -15.89 1.10 -14.09
CA PHE A 256 -15.23 1.15 -12.79
C PHE A 256 -13.87 0.46 -12.88
N SER A 257 -12.84 1.07 -12.29
CA SER A 257 -11.50 0.47 -12.21
C SER A 257 -10.89 0.65 -10.82
N MET A 258 -10.34 -0.41 -10.25
CA MET A 258 -9.55 -0.35 -9.01
C MET A 258 -8.24 -1.12 -9.21
N MET A 259 -7.11 -0.42 -9.09
CA MET A 259 -5.79 -1.00 -9.33
C MET A 259 -4.86 -0.72 -8.15
N LEU A 260 -4.23 -1.76 -7.63
CA LEU A 260 -3.18 -1.62 -6.61
C LEU A 260 -1.94 -1.01 -7.28
N PRO A 261 -1.47 0.17 -6.83
CA PRO A 261 -0.33 0.84 -7.45
C PRO A 261 0.99 0.20 -7.03
N ALA A 262 2.06 0.60 -7.70
CA ALA A 262 3.40 0.39 -7.19
C ALA A 262 3.61 1.16 -5.88
N PHE A 263 4.47 0.61 -5.02
CA PHE A 263 4.92 1.30 -3.82
C PHE A 263 6.32 1.88 -4.01
N LYS A 264 6.55 3.03 -3.38
CA LYS A 264 7.85 3.67 -3.23
C LYS A 264 8.01 4.17 -1.78
N GLY A 265 9.23 4.57 -1.43
CA GLY A 265 9.45 5.36 -0.21
C GLY A 265 8.74 6.71 -0.26
N VAL A 266 8.33 7.21 0.91
CA VAL A 266 7.85 8.59 1.04
C VAL A 266 8.99 9.57 0.79
N ASP A 267 8.68 10.75 0.25
CA ASP A 267 9.70 11.68 -0.27
C ASP A 267 10.68 12.13 0.83
N ALA A 268 10.19 12.39 2.05
CA ALA A 268 11.02 12.79 3.18
C ALA A 268 12.11 11.75 3.53
N VAL A 269 11.83 10.46 3.31
CA VAL A 269 12.75 9.33 3.56
C VAL A 269 13.61 9.05 2.34
N MET A 270 13.01 9.02 1.14
CA MET A 270 13.71 8.76 -0.12
C MET A 270 14.80 9.79 -0.41
N ASN A 271 14.60 11.05 0.00
CA ASN A 271 15.53 12.14 -0.24
C ASN A 271 16.71 12.19 0.73
N VAL A 272 16.79 11.28 1.70
CA VAL A 272 17.97 11.17 2.59
C VAL A 272 19.09 10.45 1.86
N GLU A 273 20.20 11.16 1.65
CA GLU A 273 21.36 10.65 0.94
C GLU A 273 21.91 9.36 1.58
N GLY A 274 22.14 8.33 0.77
CA GLY A 274 22.69 7.05 1.23
C GLY A 274 21.75 6.18 2.09
N LEU A 275 20.54 6.65 2.43
CA LEU A 275 19.62 5.90 3.28
C LEU A 275 18.83 4.82 2.51
N CYS A 276 18.49 5.11 1.25
CA CYS A 276 17.51 4.33 0.50
C CYS A 276 18.07 3.74 -0.80
N ASN A 277 17.40 2.67 -1.28
CA ASN A 277 17.55 2.20 -2.66
C ASN A 277 16.89 3.17 -3.66
N PRO A 278 17.06 2.97 -4.99
CA PRO A 278 16.47 3.87 -6.00
C PRO A 278 14.94 3.99 -5.97
N ARG A 279 14.22 3.07 -5.30
CA ARG A 279 12.76 3.14 -5.11
C ARG A 279 12.37 3.79 -3.77
N GLY A 280 13.34 4.30 -3.00
CA GLY A 280 13.12 5.01 -1.74
C GLY A 280 12.92 4.12 -0.52
N PHE A 281 13.20 2.81 -0.63
CA PHE A 281 13.13 1.92 0.52
C PHE A 281 14.44 1.93 1.30
N VAL A 282 14.37 2.02 2.63
CA VAL A 282 15.51 2.17 3.54
C VAL A 282 16.36 0.90 3.56
N PHE A 283 17.67 1.04 3.37
CA PHE A 283 18.62 -0.04 3.63
C PHE A 283 18.74 -0.27 5.13
N VAL A 284 18.62 -1.53 5.56
CA VAL A 284 18.78 -1.95 6.96
C VAL A 284 19.72 -3.15 7.06
N ASP A 285 20.42 -3.27 8.20
CA ASP A 285 21.09 -4.49 8.61
C ASP A 285 20.10 -5.49 9.25
N GLU A 286 20.59 -6.64 9.72
CA GLU A 286 19.77 -7.69 10.37
C GLU A 286 19.14 -7.24 11.71
N TYR A 287 19.50 -6.06 12.21
CA TYR A 287 18.97 -5.45 13.43
C TYR A 287 18.06 -4.25 13.12
N GLN A 288 17.53 -4.18 11.88
CA GLN A 288 16.68 -3.09 11.40
C GLN A 288 17.35 -1.70 11.40
N ARG A 289 18.67 -1.63 11.51
CA ARG A 289 19.42 -0.37 11.61
C ARG A 289 19.97 0.05 10.27
N SER A 290 19.95 1.35 9.98
CA SER A 290 20.61 1.90 8.80
C SER A 290 22.12 1.63 8.83
N PRO A 291 22.69 1.08 7.75
CA PRO A 291 24.15 0.95 7.62
C PRO A 291 24.85 2.32 7.60
N ALA A 292 24.20 3.34 7.02
CA ALA A 292 24.73 4.69 6.87
C ALA A 292 24.61 5.55 8.15
N TYR A 293 23.49 5.44 8.88
CA TYR A 293 23.21 6.25 10.06
C TYR A 293 22.90 5.36 11.28
N LYS A 294 23.84 5.24 12.22
CA LYS A 294 23.75 4.24 13.31
C LYS A 294 22.65 4.51 14.34
N ASN A 295 22.07 5.69 14.35
CA ASN A 295 20.94 6.08 15.19
C ASN A 295 19.60 6.07 14.44
N ILE A 296 19.56 5.65 13.17
CA ILE A 296 18.34 5.51 12.39
C ILE A 296 18.02 4.02 12.21
N TYR A 297 16.80 3.64 12.56
CA TYR A 297 16.23 2.32 12.37
C TYR A 297 15.03 2.43 11.43
N SER A 298 14.65 1.32 10.81
CA SER A 298 13.44 1.29 9.97
C SER A 298 12.76 -0.07 10.00
N ALA A 299 11.43 -0.04 10.04
CA ALA A 299 10.57 -1.21 10.07
C ALA A 299 9.36 -1.01 9.16
N GLY A 300 8.68 -2.09 8.79
CA GLY A 300 7.50 -2.01 7.95
C GLY A 300 7.77 -1.99 6.45
N VAL A 301 6.76 -1.57 5.69
CA VAL A 301 6.81 -1.55 4.21
C VAL A 301 7.96 -0.70 3.66
N CYS A 302 8.44 0.29 4.43
CA CYS A 302 9.44 1.24 4.02
C CYS A 302 10.89 0.70 3.98
N ILE A 303 11.16 -0.53 4.46
CA ILE A 303 12.49 -1.15 4.34
C ILE A 303 12.73 -1.78 2.96
N ALA A 304 13.98 -1.85 2.53
CA ALA A 304 14.37 -2.52 1.30
C ALA A 304 14.45 -4.04 1.53
N ILE A 305 13.62 -4.79 0.80
CA ILE A 305 13.73 -6.25 0.71
C ILE A 305 13.91 -6.59 -0.77
N PRO A 306 14.92 -7.40 -1.14
CA PRO A 306 15.10 -7.81 -2.52
C PRO A 306 13.89 -8.64 -3.00
N PRO A 307 13.49 -8.52 -4.28
CA PRO A 307 12.47 -9.39 -4.84
C PRO A 307 12.94 -10.86 -4.79
N VAL A 308 11.99 -11.79 -4.66
CA VAL A 308 12.28 -13.24 -4.60
C VAL A 308 12.75 -13.79 -5.94
N GLU A 309 12.26 -13.21 -7.03
CA GLU A 309 12.66 -13.53 -8.40
C GLU A 309 12.41 -12.33 -9.33
N ALA A 310 12.95 -12.40 -10.55
CA ALA A 310 12.64 -11.45 -11.61
C ALA A 310 11.48 -11.97 -12.46
N THR A 311 10.46 -11.15 -12.67
CA THR A 311 9.27 -11.46 -13.48
C THR A 311 9.26 -10.63 -14.77
N ALA A 312 8.59 -11.11 -15.83
CA ALA A 312 8.56 -10.46 -17.14
C ALA A 312 8.01 -9.02 -17.09
N VAL A 313 6.91 -8.83 -16.35
CA VAL A 313 6.49 -7.51 -15.87
C VAL A 313 6.96 -7.38 -14.43
N PRO A 314 7.67 -6.30 -14.04
CA PRO A 314 8.22 -6.20 -12.69
C PRO A 314 7.15 -6.33 -11.61
N THR A 315 7.43 -7.17 -10.61
CA THR A 315 6.63 -7.33 -9.39
C THR A 315 7.52 -7.16 -8.16
N GLY A 316 6.94 -6.76 -7.03
CA GLY A 316 7.64 -6.71 -5.75
C GLY A 316 7.13 -7.77 -4.77
N ALA A 317 7.94 -8.11 -3.78
CA ALA A 317 7.52 -8.99 -2.69
C ALA A 317 6.70 -8.22 -1.64
N PRO A 318 5.57 -8.76 -1.16
CA PRO A 318 4.77 -8.14 -0.11
C PRO A 318 5.53 -8.06 1.21
N LYS A 319 5.22 -7.03 1.99
CA LYS A 319 5.72 -6.86 3.37
C LYS A 319 4.51 -6.86 4.29
N THR A 320 4.27 -7.98 4.98
CA THR A 320 3.02 -8.25 5.71
C THR A 320 3.19 -8.10 7.22
N GLY A 321 2.07 -7.95 7.96
CA GLY A 321 2.04 -7.62 9.39
C GLY A 321 3.03 -8.40 10.26
N TYR A 322 3.07 -9.74 10.16
CA TYR A 322 3.98 -10.54 10.98
C TYR A 322 5.45 -10.16 10.78
N MET A 323 5.89 -9.95 9.53
CA MET A 323 7.26 -9.53 9.22
C MET A 323 7.54 -8.07 9.61
N ILE A 324 6.49 -7.25 9.73
CA ILE A 324 6.60 -5.85 10.15
C ILE A 324 6.72 -5.74 11.67
N GLU A 325 6.08 -6.66 12.40
CA GLU A 325 6.02 -6.72 13.87
C GLU A 325 7.09 -7.65 14.47
N SER A 326 7.79 -8.46 13.66
CA SER A 326 8.86 -9.39 14.10
C SER A 326 10.25 -8.82 13.93
#